data_AF-A0A811UJI8-F1
#
_entry.id   AF-A0A811UJI8-F1
#
_cell.length_a   1.000
_cell.length_b   1.000
_cell.length_c   1.000
_cell.angle_alpha   90.00
_cell.angle_beta   90.00
_cell.angle_gamma   90.00
#
_symmetry.space_group_name_H-M   'P 1'
#
loop_
_entity.id
_entity.type
_entity.pdbx_description
1 polymer ?
#
loop_
_entity_poly.entity_id
_entity_poly.type
_entity_poly.pdbx_seq_one_letter_code
_entity_poly.pdbx_strand_id
1 'polypeptide(L)'
;MHPRKYFELRQTTRSGNKYKEFRKVCKLELNGRVCIDYRNESTLRALTQMLLEEYFQLRVEFAPGSLVPTLPLRLNYILWLEDLITSLKLADAADVRGIDIGCGSSCIYTLLGARKNSWRMYALESNDVNLEFARSNTRNEDKRTPPHNCHTGHDEELACEGGEVQFVHRIIEESELYPERIGIYTSMLGHKSSVGRIIEILTKKQITNVSTTEFCQGNTTRWGCLEL
;
A
#
# COMPACT_ATOMS: atom_id res chain seq x y z
N MET A 1 -4.80 -10.22 9.09
CA MET A 1 -4.04 -10.74 7.92
C MET A 1 -5.01 -11.51 7.04
N HIS A 2 -4.95 -11.33 5.72
CA HIS A 2 -5.91 -11.94 4.78
C HIS A 2 -5.86 -13.48 4.79
N PRO A 3 -6.98 -14.21 4.58
CA PRO A 3 -6.97 -15.67 4.46
C PRO A 3 -6.06 -16.17 3.34
N ARG A 4 -6.03 -15.44 2.21
CA ARG A 4 -5.17 -15.69 1.04
C ARG A 4 -3.72 -15.23 1.34
N LYS A 5 -3.05 -15.89 2.28
CA LYS A 5 -1.69 -15.55 2.76
C LYS A 5 -0.64 -15.69 1.65
N TYR A 6 -0.12 -14.56 1.14
CA TYR A 6 0.89 -14.55 0.08
C TYR A 6 2.32 -14.91 0.54
N PHE A 7 2.67 -14.72 1.82
CA PHE A 7 4.03 -14.95 2.31
C PHE A 7 4.09 -15.72 3.63
N GLU A 8 5.02 -16.66 3.72
CA GLU A 8 5.53 -17.17 4.98
C GLU A 8 6.92 -16.61 5.29
N LEU A 9 7.06 -15.94 6.43
CA LEU A 9 8.31 -15.34 6.90
C LEU A 9 9.47 -16.33 7.15
N ARG A 10 9.20 -17.64 7.09
CA ARG A 10 10.22 -18.71 7.13
C ARG A 10 10.80 -19.06 5.76
N GLN A 11 10.10 -18.72 4.68
CA GLN A 11 10.56 -19.01 3.31
C GLN A 11 11.39 -17.86 2.75
N THR A 12 10.99 -16.62 3.03
CA THR A 12 11.67 -15.39 2.60
C THR A 12 13.12 -15.31 3.06
N THR A 13 13.45 -15.86 4.23
CA THR A 13 14.81 -15.88 4.79
C THR A 13 15.76 -16.85 4.08
N ARG A 14 15.25 -17.87 3.37
CA ARG A 14 16.08 -18.73 2.50
C ARG A 14 16.51 -17.98 1.24
N SER A 15 15.57 -17.31 0.56
CA SER A 15 15.87 -16.50 -0.64
C SER A 15 16.68 -15.24 -0.35
N GLY A 16 16.57 -14.66 0.85
CA GLY A 16 17.35 -13.49 1.27
C GLY A 16 18.87 -13.64 1.12
N ASN A 17 19.39 -14.86 1.03
CA ASN A 17 20.79 -15.11 0.71
C ASN A 17 21.24 -14.62 -0.69
N LYS A 18 20.31 -14.40 -1.64
CA LYS A 18 20.64 -13.80 -2.94
C LYS A 18 20.95 -12.29 -2.82
N TYR A 19 20.37 -11.62 -1.81
CA TYR A 19 20.28 -10.17 -1.76
C TYR A 19 21.32 -9.56 -0.81
N LYS A 20 22.39 -9.01 -1.41
CA LYS A 20 23.55 -8.46 -0.67
C LYS A 20 23.16 -7.40 0.37
N GLU A 21 22.23 -6.50 0.03
CA GLU A 21 21.84 -5.40 0.91
C GLU A 21 20.96 -5.87 2.07
N PHE A 22 20.00 -6.79 1.81
CA PHE A 22 19.21 -7.42 2.87
C PHE A 22 20.10 -8.20 3.86
N ARG A 23 21.12 -8.91 3.37
CA ARG A 23 22.13 -9.58 4.21
C ARG A 23 22.89 -8.64 5.16
N LYS A 24 23.09 -7.37 4.83
CA LYS A 24 23.79 -6.40 5.71
C LYS A 24 22.96 -5.96 6.91
N VAL A 25 21.63 -5.95 6.78
CA VAL A 25 20.69 -5.39 7.76
C VAL A 25 19.98 -6.46 8.61
N CYS A 26 20.03 -7.72 8.16
CA CYS A 26 19.61 -8.88 8.94
C CYS A 26 20.53 -9.15 10.15
N LYS A 27 19.93 -9.42 11.31
CA LYS A 27 20.62 -9.96 12.48
C LYS A 27 20.41 -11.48 12.52
N LEU A 28 21.43 -12.25 12.89
CA LEU A 28 21.30 -13.70 13.13
C LEU A 28 21.20 -13.97 14.63
N GLU A 29 20.18 -14.72 15.04
CA GLU A 29 20.09 -15.28 16.39
C GLU A 29 21.00 -16.51 16.54
N LEU A 30 21.41 -16.81 17.78
CA LEU A 30 22.23 -18.00 18.11
C LEU A 30 21.59 -19.34 17.71
N ASN A 31 20.28 -19.35 17.46
CA ASN A 31 19.50 -20.50 16.98
C ASN A 31 19.45 -20.61 15.44
N GLY A 32 20.20 -19.77 14.71
CA GLY A 32 20.24 -19.75 13.24
C GLY A 32 19.08 -19.02 12.56
N ARG A 33 18.15 -18.41 13.31
CA ARG A 33 17.06 -17.61 12.73
C ARG A 33 17.56 -16.23 12.31
N VAL A 34 17.07 -15.76 11.16
CA VAL A 34 17.19 -14.37 10.75
C VAL A 34 16.14 -13.54 11.51
N CYS A 35 16.62 -12.63 12.36
CA CYS A 35 15.83 -11.63 13.04
C CYS A 35 15.77 -10.33 12.20
N ILE A 36 14.57 -9.79 12.05
CA ILE A 36 14.27 -8.62 11.21
C ILE A 36 13.82 -7.47 12.10
N ASP A 37 14.59 -6.40 12.10
CA ASP A 37 14.30 -5.18 12.86
C ASP A 37 13.38 -4.24 12.06
N TYR A 38 12.07 -4.47 12.15
CA TYR A 38 11.05 -3.67 11.46
C TYR A 38 10.98 -2.20 11.89
N ARG A 39 11.72 -1.78 12.94
CA ARG A 39 11.82 -0.37 13.35
C ARG A 39 12.96 0.37 12.64
N ASN A 40 13.85 -0.34 11.95
CA ASN A 40 14.96 0.25 11.21
C ASN A 40 14.57 0.45 9.74
N GLU A 41 14.66 1.69 9.26
CA GLU A 41 14.29 2.06 7.88
C GLU A 41 15.09 1.28 6.83
N SER A 42 16.41 1.13 7.00
CA SER A 42 17.25 0.38 6.04
C SER A 42 16.91 -1.11 6.00
N THR A 43 16.54 -1.70 7.14
CA THR A 43 16.03 -3.08 7.22
C THR A 43 14.70 -3.21 6.48
N LEU A 44 13.76 -2.29 6.72
CA LEU A 44 12.44 -2.30 6.09
C LEU A 44 12.54 -2.05 4.58
N ARG A 45 13.41 -1.13 4.16
CA ARG A 45 13.70 -0.80 2.76
C ARG A 45 14.24 -2.03 2.02
N ALA A 46 15.34 -2.61 2.51
CA ALA A 46 15.95 -3.78 1.88
C ALA A 46 15.02 -5.01 1.87
N LEU A 47 14.21 -5.21 2.93
CA LEU A 47 13.20 -6.26 2.97
C LEU A 47 12.11 -6.04 1.90
N THR A 48 11.53 -4.84 1.83
CA THR A 48 10.45 -4.56 0.89
C THR A 48 10.94 -4.64 -0.56
N GLN A 49 12.16 -4.16 -0.87
CA GLN A 49 12.79 -4.34 -2.18
C GLN A 49 12.99 -5.82 -2.53
N MET A 50 13.53 -6.60 -1.60
CA MET A 50 13.73 -8.04 -1.77
C MET A 50 12.42 -8.77 -2.06
N LEU A 51 11.36 -8.49 -1.30
CA LEU A 51 10.07 -9.16 -1.47
C LEU A 51 9.38 -8.76 -2.79
N LEU A 52 9.53 -7.50 -3.22
CA LEU A 52 9.01 -7.04 -4.52
C LEU A 52 9.75 -7.67 -5.69
N GLU A 53 11.08 -7.79 -5.63
CA GLU A 53 11.88 -8.39 -6.70
C GLU A 53 11.70 -9.92 -6.76
N GLU A 54 11.74 -10.63 -5.63
CA GLU A 54 11.61 -12.10 -5.60
C GLU A 54 10.21 -12.57 -6.04
N TYR A 55 9.13 -11.94 -5.55
CA TYR A 55 7.76 -12.45 -5.73
C TYR A 55 6.96 -11.77 -6.84
N PHE A 56 7.24 -10.50 -7.17
CA PHE A 56 6.51 -9.75 -8.21
C PHE A 56 7.43 -9.24 -9.33
N GLN A 57 8.73 -9.52 -9.27
CA GLN A 57 9.74 -9.05 -10.23
C GLN A 57 9.62 -7.53 -10.46
N LEU A 58 9.46 -6.81 -9.33
CA LEU A 58 9.34 -5.37 -9.23
C LEU A 58 10.60 -4.80 -8.56
N ARG A 59 11.34 -3.94 -9.28
CA ARG A 59 12.48 -3.19 -8.74
C ARG A 59 12.00 -1.79 -8.39
N VAL A 60 11.84 -1.54 -7.09
CA VAL A 60 11.31 -0.28 -6.55
C VAL A 60 12.36 0.41 -5.72
N GLU A 61 12.63 1.69 -6.01
CA GLU A 61 13.36 2.61 -5.14
C GLU A 61 12.38 3.54 -4.40
N PHE A 62 12.80 4.10 -3.27
CA PHE A 62 12.00 5.08 -2.52
C PHE A 62 12.80 6.36 -2.38
N ALA A 63 12.15 7.51 -2.51
CA ALA A 63 12.78 8.81 -2.33
C ALA A 63 13.44 8.90 -0.93
N PRO A 64 14.54 9.68 -0.78
CA PRO A 64 15.01 10.10 0.53
C PRO A 64 13.85 10.73 1.31
N GLY A 65 13.73 10.40 2.60
CA GLY A 65 12.63 10.91 3.42
C GLY A 65 11.21 10.45 3.08
N SER A 66 10.99 9.48 2.17
CA SER A 66 9.64 8.97 1.86
C SER A 66 9.27 7.66 2.58
N LEU A 67 7.98 7.46 2.86
CA LEU A 67 7.45 6.31 3.60
C LEU A 67 7.75 4.96 2.92
N VAL A 68 8.55 4.12 3.56
CA VAL A 68 8.79 2.73 3.11
C VAL A 68 7.62 1.83 3.53
N PRO A 69 6.87 1.21 2.59
CA PRO A 69 5.69 0.42 2.91
C PRO A 69 6.03 -1.01 3.37
N THR A 70 5.28 -1.56 4.33
CA THR A 70 5.31 -2.99 4.67
C THR A 70 4.48 -3.80 3.66
N LEU A 71 5.16 -4.53 2.77
CA LEU A 71 4.50 -5.25 1.67
C LEU A 71 3.32 -6.17 2.08
N PRO A 72 3.37 -6.95 3.17
CA PRO A 72 2.23 -7.79 3.58
C PRO A 72 0.97 -6.98 3.93
N LEU A 73 1.13 -5.76 4.47
CA LEU A 73 0.01 -4.88 4.82
C LEU A 73 -0.62 -4.26 3.57
N ARG A 74 0.20 -3.88 2.58
CA ARG A 74 -0.28 -3.38 1.28
C ARG A 74 -0.99 -4.49 0.49
N LEU A 75 -0.50 -5.72 0.52
CA LEU A 75 -1.18 -6.87 -0.09
C LEU A 75 -2.52 -7.21 0.58
N ASN A 76 -2.67 -7.07 1.90
CA ASN A 76 -3.97 -7.27 2.55
C ASN A 76 -5.06 -6.37 1.93
N TYR A 77 -4.71 -5.16 1.48
CA TYR A 77 -5.65 -4.25 0.80
C TYR A 77 -5.94 -4.68 -0.64
N ILE A 78 -4.90 -4.98 -1.44
CA ILE A 78 -5.08 -5.48 -2.82
C ILE A 78 -5.96 -6.74 -2.86
N LEU A 79 -5.78 -7.66 -1.90
CA LEU A 79 -6.61 -8.86 -1.77
C LEU A 79 -8.05 -8.56 -1.34
N TRP A 80 -8.28 -7.54 -0.49
CA TRP A 80 -9.64 -7.09 -0.15
C TRP A 80 -10.33 -6.43 -1.36
N LEU A 81 -9.61 -5.64 -2.15
CA LEU A 81 -10.15 -5.06 -3.39
C LEU A 81 -10.56 -6.13 -4.41
N GLU A 82 -9.79 -7.22 -4.55
CA GLU A 82 -10.18 -8.39 -5.34
C GLU A 82 -11.46 -9.06 -4.83
N ASP A 83 -11.55 -9.29 -3.51
CA ASP A 83 -12.73 -9.91 -2.89
C ASP A 83 -13.97 -9.02 -3.08
N LEU A 84 -13.82 -7.68 -2.99
CA LEU A 84 -14.87 -6.70 -3.27
C LEU A 84 -15.31 -6.69 -4.73
N ILE A 85 -14.39 -6.49 -5.68
CA ILE A 85 -14.68 -6.45 -7.12
C ILE A 85 -15.41 -7.72 -7.56
N THR A 86 -14.98 -8.88 -7.06
CA THR A 86 -15.59 -10.19 -7.34
C THR A 86 -17.00 -10.31 -6.72
N SER A 87 -17.17 -9.94 -5.45
CA SER A 87 -18.44 -10.09 -4.74
C SER A 87 -19.52 -9.14 -5.27
N LEU A 88 -19.12 -7.93 -5.65
CA LEU A 88 -19.98 -6.87 -6.17
C LEU A 88 -20.15 -6.94 -7.71
N LYS A 89 -19.38 -7.80 -8.40
CA LYS A 89 -19.41 -8.03 -9.85
C LYS A 89 -19.18 -6.77 -10.70
N LEU A 90 -18.29 -5.89 -10.24
CA LEU A 90 -18.09 -4.55 -10.81
C LEU A 90 -17.47 -4.57 -12.22
N ALA A 91 -16.55 -5.51 -12.45
CA ALA A 91 -15.86 -5.71 -13.72
C ALA A 91 -15.22 -7.11 -13.75
N ASP A 92 -15.03 -7.65 -14.95
CA ASP A 92 -14.07 -8.75 -15.15
C ASP A 92 -12.64 -8.26 -14.90
N ALA A 93 -11.78 -9.16 -14.40
CA ALA A 93 -10.45 -8.81 -13.91
C ALA A 93 -9.55 -8.07 -14.92
N ALA A 94 -9.76 -8.27 -16.22
CA ALA A 94 -8.99 -7.65 -17.31
C ALA A 94 -9.39 -6.20 -17.64
N ASP A 95 -10.55 -5.72 -17.16
CA ASP A 95 -11.07 -4.38 -17.43
C ASP A 95 -11.11 -3.44 -16.22
N VAL A 96 -10.75 -3.96 -15.04
CA VAL A 96 -10.57 -3.17 -13.81
C VAL A 96 -9.62 -1.98 -14.06
N ARG A 97 -10.11 -0.80 -13.74
CA ARG A 97 -9.39 0.47 -13.75
C ARG A 97 -9.41 1.04 -12.34
N GLY A 98 -8.26 1.39 -11.80
CA GLY A 98 -8.13 1.90 -10.44
C GLY A 98 -7.42 3.25 -10.40
N ILE A 99 -7.73 4.06 -9.38
CA ILE A 99 -7.05 5.32 -9.09
C ILE A 99 -6.39 5.17 -7.72
N ASP A 100 -5.09 5.49 -7.63
CA ASP A 100 -4.23 5.34 -6.47
C ASP A 100 -3.82 6.75 -5.99
N ILE A 101 -4.60 7.32 -5.07
CA ILE A 101 -4.47 8.70 -4.60
C ILE A 101 -3.47 8.76 -3.44
N GLY A 102 -2.37 9.49 -3.62
CA GLY A 102 -1.25 9.51 -2.68
C GLY A 102 -0.41 8.23 -2.79
N CYS A 103 0.01 7.88 -4.01
CA CYS A 103 0.69 6.62 -4.27
C CYS A 103 2.09 6.51 -3.60
N GLY A 104 2.67 7.63 -3.17
CA GLY A 104 4.01 7.76 -2.60
C GLY A 104 5.11 7.46 -3.62
N SER A 105 6.36 7.69 -3.24
CA SER A 105 7.53 7.33 -4.07
C SER A 105 7.50 5.87 -4.55
N SER A 106 6.94 4.99 -3.73
CA SER A 106 6.82 3.56 -3.97
C SER A 106 5.88 3.16 -5.11
N CYS A 107 4.87 3.98 -5.42
CA CYS A 107 3.77 3.64 -6.34
C CYS A 107 3.12 2.27 -6.04
N ILE A 108 3.06 1.87 -4.77
CA ILE A 108 2.98 0.45 -4.38
C ILE A 108 1.66 -0.24 -4.75
N TYR A 109 0.51 0.43 -4.63
CA TYR A 109 -0.78 -0.20 -4.97
C TYR A 109 -0.97 -0.26 -6.49
N THR A 110 -0.62 0.80 -7.20
CA THR A 110 -0.52 0.85 -8.67
C THR A 110 0.32 -0.30 -9.23
N LEU A 111 1.56 -0.47 -8.74
CA LEU A 111 2.46 -1.52 -9.22
C LEU A 111 1.95 -2.93 -8.89
N LEU A 112 1.39 -3.15 -7.70
CA LEU A 112 0.81 -4.45 -7.33
C LEU A 112 -0.45 -4.77 -8.14
N GLY A 113 -1.38 -3.82 -8.30
CA GLY A 113 -2.57 -4.00 -9.12
C GLY A 113 -2.23 -4.35 -10.58
N ALA A 114 -1.29 -3.60 -11.17
CA ALA A 114 -0.82 -3.86 -12.53
C ALA A 114 -0.10 -5.21 -12.67
N ARG A 115 0.89 -5.52 -11.81
CA ARG A 115 1.74 -6.72 -11.97
C ARG A 115 1.11 -8.02 -11.46
N LYS A 116 0.25 -7.97 -10.43
CA LYS A 116 -0.40 -9.15 -9.84
C LYS A 116 -1.72 -9.47 -10.55
N ASN A 117 -2.48 -8.44 -10.95
CA ASN A 117 -3.88 -8.57 -11.38
C ASN A 117 -4.17 -8.01 -12.79
N SER A 118 -3.16 -7.47 -13.50
CA SER A 118 -3.31 -6.82 -14.81
C SER A 118 -4.25 -5.59 -14.82
N TRP A 119 -4.48 -4.96 -13.67
CA TRP A 119 -5.34 -3.78 -13.54
C TRP A 119 -4.71 -2.54 -14.21
N ARG A 120 -5.55 -1.71 -14.84
CA ARG A 120 -5.10 -0.44 -15.45
C ARG A 120 -5.16 0.66 -14.40
N MET A 121 -4.02 0.95 -13.78
CA MET A 121 -3.91 1.81 -12.61
C MET A 121 -3.44 3.23 -12.97
N TYR A 122 -4.09 4.25 -12.42
CA TYR A 122 -3.70 5.66 -12.50
C TYR A 122 -3.19 6.12 -11.14
N ALA A 123 -1.91 6.47 -11.06
CA ALA A 123 -1.27 6.94 -9.84
C ALA A 123 -1.30 8.48 -9.75
N LEU A 124 -1.73 9.01 -8.61
CA LEU A 124 -1.76 10.44 -8.30
C LEU A 124 -0.89 10.71 -7.07
N GLU A 125 -0.09 11.77 -7.14
CA GLU A 125 0.86 12.19 -6.11
C GLU A 125 1.03 13.70 -6.19
N SER A 126 1.08 14.38 -5.05
CA SER A 126 1.20 15.83 -4.93
C SER A 126 2.63 16.29 -4.65
N ASN A 127 3.48 15.43 -4.07
CA ASN A 127 4.89 15.74 -3.83
C ASN A 127 5.74 15.39 -5.06
N ASP A 128 6.41 16.38 -5.65
CA ASP A 128 7.17 16.21 -6.90
C ASP A 128 8.29 15.14 -6.81
N VAL A 129 8.95 15.02 -5.65
CA VAL A 129 10.04 14.05 -5.45
C VAL A 129 9.48 12.63 -5.39
N ASN A 130 8.36 12.43 -4.69
CA ASN A 130 7.62 11.18 -4.73
C ASN A 130 7.15 10.85 -6.15
N LEU A 131 6.62 11.82 -6.87
CA LEU A 131 6.10 11.66 -8.23
C LEU A 131 7.23 11.28 -9.22
N GLU A 132 8.44 11.83 -9.09
CA GLU A 132 9.60 11.42 -9.87
C GLU A 132 9.99 9.96 -9.58
N PHE A 133 10.09 9.57 -8.30
CA PHE A 133 10.39 8.19 -7.94
C PHE A 133 9.31 7.21 -8.42
N ALA A 134 8.03 7.54 -8.27
CA ALA A 134 6.91 6.75 -8.76
C ALA A 134 6.93 6.59 -10.30
N ARG A 135 7.27 7.66 -11.03
CA ARG A 135 7.51 7.63 -12.49
C ARG A 135 8.72 6.77 -12.87
N SER A 136 9.76 6.72 -12.05
CA SER A 136 10.90 5.82 -12.29
C SER A 136 10.51 4.36 -12.07
N ASN A 137 9.83 4.05 -10.96
CA ASN A 137 9.42 2.70 -10.58
C ASN A 137 8.40 2.07 -11.54
N THR A 138 7.58 2.90 -12.19
CA THR A 138 6.63 2.47 -13.25
C THR A 138 7.27 2.33 -14.64
N ARG A 139 8.53 2.77 -14.82
CA ARG A 139 9.30 2.64 -16.07
C ARG A 139 10.45 1.62 -15.99
N ASN A 140 10.90 1.31 -14.77
CA ASN A 140 12.07 0.45 -14.52
C ASN A 140 11.75 -1.05 -14.64
N GLU A 141 11.58 -1.54 -15.87
CA GLU A 141 11.93 -2.94 -16.15
C GLU A 141 13.47 -3.12 -16.25
N ASP A 142 14.20 -2.07 -16.63
CA ASP A 142 15.67 -2.07 -16.79
C ASP A 142 16.40 -0.88 -16.11
N LYS A 143 17.36 -1.21 -15.20
CA LYS A 143 18.45 -0.37 -14.61
C LYS A 143 18.14 0.46 -13.32
N ARG A 144 19.20 1.04 -12.70
CA ARG A 144 19.40 1.39 -11.25
C ARG A 144 20.78 2.13 -11.08
N THR A 145 21.30 2.82 -10.04
CA THR A 145 20.99 3.46 -8.70
C THR A 145 22.32 4.10 -8.17
N PRO A 146 22.46 4.77 -6.97
CA PRO A 146 21.56 5.52 -6.06
C PRO A 146 22.10 6.97 -5.72
N PRO A 147 21.41 7.81 -4.91
CA PRO A 147 21.76 7.99 -3.47
C PRO A 147 20.52 8.30 -2.56
N HIS A 148 20.57 8.55 -1.24
CA HIS A 148 21.19 7.96 -0.04
C HIS A 148 20.68 8.81 1.18
N ASN A 149 20.14 8.17 2.22
CA ASN A 149 19.92 8.65 3.62
C ASN A 149 18.67 9.49 4.05
N CYS A 150 18.11 9.04 5.19
CA CYS A 150 17.50 9.78 6.33
C CYS A 150 15.96 9.99 6.42
N HIS A 151 15.50 10.00 7.69
CA HIS A 151 14.15 10.10 8.28
C HIS A 151 12.93 10.13 7.35
N THR A 152 12.09 9.08 7.38
CA THR A 152 11.04 8.83 6.38
C THR A 152 9.61 9.18 6.77
N GLY A 153 8.89 9.74 5.80
CA GLY A 153 7.57 10.31 5.91
C GLY A 153 7.69 11.84 5.86
N HIS A 154 7.50 12.44 4.68
CA HIS A 154 7.28 13.89 4.61
C HIS A 154 5.97 14.23 5.34
N ASP A 155 5.84 15.44 5.89
CA ASP A 155 4.61 15.84 6.59
C ASP A 155 3.37 15.69 5.67
N GLU A 156 3.55 15.87 4.35
CA GLU A 156 2.55 15.67 3.29
C GLU A 156 2.14 14.20 3.07
N GLU A 157 3.01 13.23 3.40
CA GLU A 157 2.68 11.78 3.34
C GLU A 157 2.04 11.27 4.65
N LEU A 158 2.38 11.90 5.78
CA LEU A 158 1.97 11.46 7.12
C LEU A 158 0.75 12.19 7.65
N ALA A 159 0.52 13.42 7.18
CA ALA A 159 -0.56 14.30 7.60
C ALA A 159 -1.19 15.03 6.39
N CYS A 160 -2.40 15.51 6.60
CA CYS A 160 -3.14 16.32 5.65
C CYS A 160 -4.07 17.26 6.43
N GLU A 161 -4.54 18.34 5.80
CA GLU A 161 -5.41 19.30 6.49
C GLU A 161 -6.74 18.64 6.91
N GLY A 162 -7.02 18.72 8.21
CA GLY A 162 -8.13 18.03 8.90
C GLY A 162 -7.89 16.54 9.22
N GLY A 163 -6.74 15.99 8.83
CA GLY A 163 -6.36 14.58 9.03
C GLY A 163 -7.16 13.58 8.18
N GLU A 164 -6.90 12.29 8.38
CA GLU A 164 -7.47 11.20 7.56
C GLU A 164 -9.01 11.23 7.44
N VAL A 165 -9.71 11.72 8.47
CA VAL A 165 -11.18 11.84 8.46
C VAL A 165 -11.63 12.94 7.49
N GLN A 166 -10.94 14.08 7.44
CA GLN A 166 -11.27 15.15 6.49
C GLN A 166 -10.83 14.78 5.07
N PHE A 167 -9.73 14.05 4.91
CA PHE A 167 -9.30 13.50 3.63
C PHE A 167 -10.37 12.57 3.05
N VAL A 168 -10.88 11.63 3.84
CA VAL A 168 -11.98 10.74 3.40
C VAL A 168 -13.29 11.50 3.26
N HIS A 169 -13.60 12.52 4.08
CA HIS A 169 -14.79 13.36 3.89
C HIS A 169 -14.82 14.00 2.50
N ARG A 170 -13.68 14.53 2.01
CA ARG A 170 -13.58 15.08 0.65
C ARG A 170 -13.81 14.03 -0.45
N ILE A 171 -13.34 12.81 -0.26
CA ILE A 171 -13.62 11.69 -1.19
C ILE A 171 -15.12 11.37 -1.22
N ILE A 172 -15.80 11.39 -0.06
CA ILE A 172 -17.25 11.17 0.05
C ILE A 172 -18.04 12.33 -0.59
N GLU A 173 -17.52 13.56 -0.53
CA GLU A 173 -18.12 14.71 -1.22
C GLU A 173 -17.88 14.65 -2.75
N GLU A 174 -16.77 14.07 -3.21
CA GLU A 174 -16.51 13.85 -4.63
C GLU A 174 -17.28 12.64 -5.21
N SER A 175 -17.56 11.61 -4.39
CA SER A 175 -18.32 10.42 -4.84
C SER A 175 -19.78 10.75 -5.16
N GLU A 176 -20.42 11.60 -4.35
CA GLU A 176 -21.75 12.17 -4.61
C GLU A 176 -21.84 12.97 -5.93
N LEU A 177 -20.74 13.56 -6.40
CA LEU A 177 -20.71 14.30 -7.68
C LEU A 177 -20.59 13.38 -8.90
N TYR A 178 -20.09 12.15 -8.71
CA TYR A 178 -19.75 11.23 -9.80
C TYR A 178 -20.19 9.77 -9.57
N PRO A 179 -21.43 9.50 -9.11
CA PRO A 179 -21.85 8.17 -8.66
C PRO A 179 -21.79 7.09 -9.76
N GLU A 180 -22.02 7.45 -11.02
CA GLU A 180 -21.99 6.50 -12.15
C GLU A 180 -20.57 6.28 -12.74
N ARG A 181 -19.53 6.98 -12.25
CA ARG A 181 -18.18 6.96 -12.87
C ARG A 181 -17.20 5.99 -12.24
N ILE A 182 -17.40 5.63 -10.97
CA ILE A 182 -16.47 4.84 -10.16
C ILE A 182 -17.27 3.74 -9.46
N GLY A 183 -16.89 2.48 -9.66
CA GLY A 183 -17.67 1.34 -9.17
C GLY A 183 -17.55 1.05 -7.67
N ILE A 184 -16.52 1.57 -6.99
CA ILE A 184 -16.32 1.55 -5.53
C ILE A 184 -15.35 2.66 -5.12
N TYR A 185 -15.60 3.31 -3.97
CA TYR A 185 -14.62 4.19 -3.32
C TYR A 185 -14.12 3.51 -2.04
N THR A 186 -12.80 3.46 -1.85
CA THR A 186 -12.21 2.84 -0.65
C THR A 186 -11.05 3.63 -0.08
N SER A 187 -10.81 3.51 1.22
CA SER A 187 -9.65 4.11 1.89
C SER A 187 -9.07 3.19 2.97
N MET A 188 -7.75 3.28 3.20
CA MET A 188 -7.05 2.63 4.31
C MET A 188 -6.79 3.63 5.44
N LEU A 189 -7.38 3.35 6.60
CA LEU A 189 -7.36 4.20 7.78
C LEU A 189 -6.26 3.80 8.78
N GLY A 190 -5.58 4.82 9.29
CA GLY A 190 -4.52 4.74 10.30
C GLY A 190 -5.03 4.46 11.70
N HIS A 191 -6.17 5.03 12.09
CA HIS A 191 -6.72 4.93 13.45
C HIS A 191 -8.15 4.38 13.50
N LYS A 192 -8.45 3.56 14.53
CA LYS A 192 -9.78 2.96 14.74
C LYS A 192 -10.87 4.00 15.03
N SER A 193 -10.52 5.10 15.67
CA SER A 193 -11.44 6.23 15.95
C SER A 193 -11.94 6.92 14.67
N SER A 194 -11.12 6.92 13.61
CA SER A 194 -11.47 7.51 12.32
C SER A 194 -12.55 6.70 11.59
N VAL A 195 -12.55 5.37 11.75
CA VAL A 195 -13.59 4.47 11.22
C VAL A 195 -14.98 4.87 11.71
N GLY A 196 -15.14 5.09 13.02
CA GLY A 196 -16.43 5.49 13.62
C GLY A 196 -16.91 6.84 13.09
N ARG A 197 -16.01 7.84 13.04
CA ARG A 197 -16.32 9.17 12.51
C ARG A 197 -16.73 9.14 11.04
N ILE A 198 -16.12 8.27 10.23
CA ILE A 198 -16.47 8.09 8.81
C ILE A 198 -17.84 7.39 8.67
N ILE A 199 -18.12 6.35 9.46
CA ILE A 199 -19.47 5.73 9.48
C ILE A 199 -20.55 6.75 9.85
N GLU A 200 -20.29 7.65 10.82
CA GLU A 200 -21.21 8.74 11.13
C GLU A 200 -21.45 9.71 9.96
N ILE A 201 -20.41 10.04 9.17
CA ILE A 201 -20.50 10.90 7.98
C ILE A 201 -21.37 10.22 6.91
N LEU A 202 -21.07 8.96 6.59
CA LEU A 202 -21.80 8.14 5.62
C LEU A 202 -23.28 8.00 6.00
N THR A 203 -23.55 7.74 7.30
CA THR A 203 -24.92 7.65 7.84
C THR A 203 -25.67 8.98 7.70
N LYS A 204 -25.02 10.13 7.94
CA LYS A 204 -25.62 11.48 7.79
C LYS A 204 -25.92 11.80 6.32
N LYS A 205 -25.10 11.30 5.38
CA LYS A 205 -25.31 11.37 3.92
C LYS A 205 -26.27 10.30 3.37
N GLN A 206 -26.83 9.44 4.24
CA GLN A 206 -27.74 8.34 3.86
C GLN A 206 -27.11 7.27 2.94
N ILE A 207 -25.77 7.17 2.92
CA ILE A 207 -25.04 6.16 2.17
C ILE A 207 -25.15 4.83 2.92
N THR A 208 -25.82 3.84 2.31
CA THR A 208 -26.20 2.57 2.98
C THR A 208 -25.27 1.40 2.65
N ASN A 209 -24.59 1.41 1.50
CA ASN A 209 -23.75 0.31 1.03
C ASN A 209 -22.32 0.33 1.64
N VAL A 210 -22.22 0.58 2.94
CA VAL A 210 -20.95 0.77 3.64
C VAL A 210 -20.35 -0.58 4.06
N SER A 211 -19.04 -0.75 3.90
CA SER A 211 -18.31 -1.89 4.48
C SER A 211 -17.02 -1.46 5.16
N THR A 212 -16.56 -2.25 6.14
CA THR A 212 -15.26 -2.06 6.79
C THR A 212 -14.57 -3.39 7.06
N THR A 213 -13.23 -3.36 7.12
CA THR A 213 -12.40 -4.55 7.38
C THR A 213 -11.19 -4.21 8.25
N GLU A 214 -10.54 -5.21 8.85
CA GLU A 214 -9.35 -5.01 9.68
C GLU A 214 -8.10 -5.73 9.13
N PHE A 215 -7.06 -4.95 8.87
CA PHE A 215 -5.77 -5.39 8.35
C PHE A 215 -4.71 -5.47 9.48
N CYS A 216 -4.84 -6.46 10.36
CA CYS A 216 -3.82 -6.76 11.37
C CYS A 216 -2.62 -7.54 10.77
N GLN A 217 -1.41 -7.01 10.98
CA GLN A 217 -0.11 -7.56 10.56
C GLN A 217 0.92 -7.36 11.68
N GLY A 218 1.17 -8.41 12.47
CA GLY A 218 1.97 -8.29 13.70
C GLY A 218 1.28 -7.34 14.68
N ASN A 219 2.02 -6.37 15.23
CA ASN A 219 1.48 -5.34 16.13
C ASN A 219 0.84 -4.15 15.39
N THR A 220 0.85 -4.13 14.06
CA THR A 220 0.27 -3.04 13.25
C THR A 220 -1.11 -3.42 12.76
N THR A 221 -2.11 -2.63 13.12
CA THR A 221 -3.46 -2.72 12.57
C THR A 221 -3.76 -1.48 11.73
N ARG A 222 -4.46 -1.69 10.61
CA ARG A 222 -5.14 -0.67 9.80
C ARG A 222 -6.56 -1.13 9.55
N TRP A 223 -7.43 -0.22 9.12
CA TRP A 223 -8.81 -0.55 8.75
C TRP A 223 -9.06 -0.16 7.29
N GLY A 224 -9.81 -0.98 6.57
CA GLY A 224 -10.36 -0.59 5.27
C GLY A 224 -11.77 -0.03 5.48
N CYS A 225 -12.13 1.02 4.74
CA CYS A 225 -13.50 1.51 4.62
C CYS A 225 -13.88 1.57 3.13
N LEU A 226 -15.14 1.23 2.84
CA LEU A 226 -15.76 1.14 1.52
C LEU A 226 -17.08 1.91 1.52
N GLU A 227 -17.33 2.65 0.43
CA GLU A 227 -18.67 3.10 0.02
C GLU A 227 -18.95 2.77 -1.46
N LEU A 228 -20.24 2.85 -1.80
CA LEU A 228 -20.91 2.35 -3.01
C LEU A 228 -22.18 3.18 -3.30
#